data_AF-A0A2D5XJF7-F1
#
_entry.id   AF-A0A2D5XJF7-F1
#
_cell.length_a   1.000
_cell.length_b   1.000
_cell.length_c   1.000
_cell.angle_alpha   90.00
_cell.angle_beta   90.00
_cell.angle_gamma   90.00
#
_symmetry.space_group_name_H-M   'P 1'
#
loop_
_entity.id
_entity.type
_entity.pdbx_description
1 polymer ?
#
loop_
_entity_poly.entity_id
_entity_poly.type
_entity_poly.pdbx_seq_one_letter_code
_entity_poly.pdbx_strand_id
1 'polypeptide(L)'
;MAKNSKLKKRQQLLLQIDQGIKNANRDIIHEHIPPVTAESIMPLAVSVARLRARYLESAYKFAELEHGGALEDSAIKALRKHQEKYEAARDAFEALTTAIERGYVKAGG
;
A
#
# COMPACT_ATOMS: atom_id res chain seq x y z
N MET A 1 30.22 33.31 6.93
CA MET A 1 30.05 32.80 5.55
C MET A 1 30.20 31.27 5.41
N ALA A 2 31.13 30.60 6.09
CA ALA A 2 31.37 29.15 5.96
C ALA A 2 30.19 28.22 6.36
N LYS A 3 29.41 28.58 7.39
CA LYS A 3 28.23 27.80 7.84
C LYS A 3 27.16 27.69 6.74
N ASN A 4 26.94 28.78 6.00
CA ASN A 4 25.94 28.84 4.93
C ASN A 4 26.35 27.99 3.70
N SER A 5 27.66 27.91 3.41
CA SER A 5 28.21 27.05 2.36
C SER A 5 28.06 25.55 2.69
N LYS A 6 28.33 25.16 3.94
CA LYS A 6 28.11 23.76 4.40
C LYS A 6 26.64 23.33 4.30
N LEU A 7 25.71 24.21 4.67
CA LEU A 7 24.27 23.95 4.55
C LEU A 7 23.84 23.73 3.10
N LYS A 8 24.28 24.58 2.17
CA LYS A 8 24.00 24.42 0.74
C LYS A 8 24.54 23.09 0.18
N LYS A 9 25.79 22.73 0.52
CA LYS A 9 26.38 21.44 0.09
C LYS A 9 25.59 20.24 0.60
N ARG A 10 25.13 20.29 1.86
CA ARG A 10 24.27 19.24 2.44
C ARG A 10 22.93 19.14 1.71
N GLN A 11 22.27 20.27 1.45
CA GLN A 11 21.00 20.30 0.71
C GLN A 11 21.17 19.72 -0.70
N GLN A 12 22.25 20.09 -1.40
CA GLN A 12 22.54 19.56 -2.73
C GLN A 12 22.80 18.06 -2.73
N LEU A 13 23.52 17.55 -1.72
CA LEU A 13 23.73 16.11 -1.55
C LEU A 13 22.40 15.37 -1.32
N LEU A 14 21.53 15.90 -0.46
CA LEU A 14 20.20 15.31 -0.21
C LEU A 14 19.36 15.26 -1.49
N LEU A 15 19.34 16.35 -2.27
CA LEU A 15 18.63 16.37 -3.55
C LEU A 15 19.18 15.35 -4.56
N GLN A 16 20.49 15.16 -4.61
CA GLN A 16 21.12 14.15 -5.47
C GLN A 16 20.74 12.73 -5.04
N ILE A 17 20.72 12.46 -3.74
CA ILE A 17 20.29 11.17 -3.18
C ILE A 17 18.81 10.93 -3.49
N ASP A 18 17.94 11.91 -3.25
CA ASP A 18 16.50 11.80 -3.52
C ASP A 18 16.22 11.52 -5.01
N GLN A 19 16.92 12.22 -5.91
CA GLN A 19 16.82 11.98 -7.35
C GLN A 19 17.33 10.59 -7.75
N GLY A 20 18.42 10.13 -7.14
CA GLY A 20 18.97 8.79 -7.32
C GLY A 20 17.97 7.70 -6.89
N ILE A 21 17.38 7.85 -5.70
CA ILE A 21 16.35 6.95 -5.17
C ILE A 21 15.13 6.91 -6.09
N LYS A 22 14.66 8.07 -6.56
CA LYS A 22 13.52 8.15 -7.48
C LYS A 22 13.80 7.41 -8.80
N ASN A 23 14.99 7.60 -9.37
CA ASN A 23 15.38 6.93 -10.61
C ASN A 23 15.50 5.42 -10.42
N ALA A 24 16.20 4.98 -9.37
CA ALA A 24 16.37 3.55 -9.07
C ALA A 24 15.01 2.85 -8.83
N ASN A 25 14.12 3.46 -8.04
CA ASN A 25 12.78 2.91 -7.85
C ASN A 25 12.02 2.80 -9.18
N ARG A 26 12.07 3.84 -10.01
CA ARG A 26 11.38 3.83 -11.31
C ARG A 26 11.89 2.74 -12.23
N ASP A 27 13.20 2.55 -12.30
CA ASP A 27 13.79 1.57 -13.19
C ASP A 27 13.47 0.15 -12.69
N ILE A 28 13.70 -0.14 -11.40
CA ILE A 28 13.44 -1.46 -10.78
C ILE A 28 11.94 -1.81 -10.80
N ILE A 29 11.04 -0.88 -10.46
CA ILE A 29 9.61 -1.16 -10.44
C ILE A 29 9.10 -1.51 -11.84
N HIS A 30 9.59 -0.80 -12.88
CA HIS A 30 9.18 -1.06 -14.26
C HIS A 30 9.81 -2.32 -14.88
N GLU A 31 10.77 -2.97 -14.23
CA GLU A 31 11.18 -4.35 -14.56
C GLU A 31 10.09 -5.37 -14.18
N HIS A 32 9.22 -5.04 -13.22
CA HIS A 32 8.23 -5.96 -12.67
C HIS A 32 6.78 -5.64 -13.06
N ILE A 33 6.45 -4.37 -13.24
CA ILE A 33 5.08 -3.93 -13.57
C ILE A 33 5.06 -2.89 -14.71
N PRO A 34 4.02 -2.91 -15.58
CA PRO A 34 3.88 -1.91 -16.62
C PRO A 34 3.68 -0.49 -16.07
N PRO A 35 3.79 0.55 -16.92
CA PRO A 35 3.34 1.90 -16.59
C PRO A 35 1.92 1.88 -16.01
N VAL A 36 1.71 2.71 -15.00
CA VAL A 36 0.49 2.71 -14.21
C VAL A 36 -0.51 3.68 -14.86
N THR A 37 -1.70 3.19 -15.19
CA THR A 37 -2.84 3.99 -15.69
C THR A 37 -4.03 3.87 -14.74
N ALA A 38 -5.05 4.70 -14.92
CA ALA A 38 -6.29 4.56 -14.14
C ALA A 38 -6.87 3.14 -14.30
N GLU A 39 -6.89 2.63 -15.52
CA GLU A 39 -7.40 1.31 -15.88
C GLU A 39 -6.56 0.18 -15.25
N SER A 40 -5.23 0.33 -15.19
CA SER A 40 -4.35 -0.69 -14.63
C SER A 40 -4.45 -0.79 -13.11
N ILE A 41 -4.81 0.31 -12.41
CA ILE A 41 -4.98 0.33 -10.95
C ILE A 41 -6.32 -0.29 -10.52
N MET A 42 -7.37 -0.12 -11.33
CA MET A 42 -8.74 -0.51 -10.96
C MET A 42 -8.88 -1.96 -10.47
N PRO A 43 -8.24 -2.98 -11.08
CA PRO A 43 -8.29 -4.35 -10.57
C PRO A 43 -7.80 -4.51 -9.13
N LEU A 44 -6.76 -3.77 -8.73
CA LEU A 44 -6.24 -3.79 -7.37
C LEU A 44 -7.23 -3.10 -6.40
N ALA A 45 -7.74 -1.93 -6.77
CA ALA A 45 -8.75 -1.22 -5.98
C ALA A 45 -10.01 -2.08 -5.74
N VAL A 46 -10.50 -2.75 -6.79
CA VAL A 46 -11.63 -3.69 -6.72
C VAL A 46 -11.31 -4.87 -5.82
N SER A 47 -10.09 -5.40 -5.87
CA SER A 47 -9.65 -6.49 -5.00
C SER A 47 -9.65 -6.07 -3.52
N VAL A 48 -9.15 -4.88 -3.20
CA VAL A 48 -9.21 -4.31 -1.84
C VAL A 48 -10.66 -4.18 -1.38
N ALA A 49 -11.55 -3.64 -2.21
CA ALA A 49 -12.97 -3.49 -1.88
C ALA A 49 -13.65 -4.85 -1.60
N ARG A 50 -13.37 -5.88 -2.41
CA ARG A 50 -13.91 -7.24 -2.20
C ARG A 50 -13.40 -7.86 -0.90
N LEU A 51 -12.12 -7.69 -0.58
CA LEU A 51 -11.54 -8.20 0.66
C LEU A 51 -12.09 -7.47 1.89
N ARG A 52 -12.27 -6.14 1.78
CA ARG A 52 -12.95 -5.34 2.80
C ARG A 52 -14.35 -5.86 3.08
N ALA A 53 -15.14 -6.11 2.04
CA ALA A 53 -16.50 -6.63 2.19
C ALA A 53 -16.53 -7.96 2.94
N ARG A 54 -15.63 -8.90 2.61
CA ARG A 54 -15.52 -10.20 3.31
C ARG A 54 -15.09 -10.07 4.76
N TYR A 55 -14.14 -9.17 5.05
CA TYR A 55 -13.72 -8.90 6.43
C TYR A 55 -14.86 -8.33 7.26
N LEU A 56 -15.56 -7.32 6.74
CA LEU A 56 -16.72 -6.73 7.40
C LEU A 56 -17.82 -7.78 7.61
N GLU A 57 -18.17 -8.56 6.57
CA GLU A 57 -19.13 -9.66 6.70
C GLU A 57 -18.76 -10.63 7.82
N SER A 58 -17.48 -11.03 7.90
CA SER A 58 -16.99 -11.91 8.97
C SER A 58 -17.06 -11.25 10.34
N ALA A 59 -16.82 -9.94 10.45
CA ALA A 59 -16.90 -9.20 11.70
C ALA A 59 -18.35 -9.07 12.20
N TYR A 60 -19.30 -8.82 11.30
CA TYR A 60 -20.72 -8.81 11.64
C TYR A 60 -21.19 -10.17 12.16
N LYS A 61 -20.87 -11.26 11.45
CA LYS A 61 -21.19 -12.64 11.89
C LYS A 61 -20.55 -12.97 13.24
N PHE A 62 -19.31 -12.51 13.46
CA PHE A 62 -18.61 -12.71 14.73
C PHE A 62 -19.35 -12.02 15.89
N ALA A 63 -19.78 -10.77 15.71
CA ALA A 63 -20.53 -10.03 16.72
C ALA A 63 -21.90 -10.67 17.04
N GLU A 64 -22.59 -11.22 16.04
CA GLU A 64 -23.85 -11.94 16.25
C GLU A 64 -23.69 -13.21 17.10
N LEU A 65 -22.56 -13.91 17.00
CA LEU A 65 -22.27 -15.14 17.75
C LEU A 65 -21.92 -14.87 19.23
N GLU A 66 -21.35 -13.70 19.55
CA GLU A 66 -21.00 -13.33 20.94
C GLU A 66 -22.23 -13.08 21.83
N HIS A 67 -23.43 -12.93 21.26
CA HIS A 67 -24.67 -12.69 22.01
C HIS A 67 -25.25 -13.93 22.74
N GLY A 68 -24.45 -14.94 23.08
CA GLY A 68 -24.92 -16.00 23.99
C GLY A 68 -24.19 -17.35 24.00
N GLY A 69 -23.16 -17.56 23.16
CA GLY A 69 -22.40 -18.83 23.11
C GLY A 69 -20.90 -18.62 23.31
N ALA A 70 -20.20 -19.66 23.78
CA ALA A 70 -18.73 -19.67 23.77
C ALA A 70 -18.25 -19.57 22.31
N LEU A 71 -17.40 -18.59 22.03
CA LEU A 71 -16.80 -18.40 20.72
C LEU A 71 -16.01 -19.64 20.32
N GLU A 72 -16.36 -20.25 19.20
CA GLU A 72 -15.51 -21.29 18.62
C GLU A 72 -14.22 -20.68 18.07
N ASP A 73 -13.09 -21.31 18.37
CA ASP A 73 -11.77 -20.96 17.80
C ASP A 73 -11.79 -20.87 16.26
N SER A 74 -12.70 -21.61 15.62
CA SER A 74 -12.94 -21.60 14.18
C SER A 74 -13.40 -20.22 13.67
N ALA A 75 -14.27 -19.52 14.41
CA ALA A 75 -14.82 -18.21 14.06
C ALA A 75 -13.75 -17.11 14.20
N ILE A 76 -12.96 -17.14 15.27
CA ILE A 76 -11.83 -16.21 15.47
C ILE A 76 -10.78 -16.39 14.37
N LYS A 77 -10.46 -17.64 14.01
CA LYS A 77 -9.53 -17.95 12.91
C LYS A 77 -10.02 -17.43 11.56
N ALA A 78 -11.32 -17.58 11.27
CA ALA A 78 -11.90 -17.06 10.04
C ALA A 78 -11.81 -15.52 9.97
N LEU A 79 -12.16 -14.83 11.06
CA LEU A 79 -12.08 -13.37 11.16
C LEU A 79 -10.65 -12.87 10.91
N ARG A 80 -9.66 -13.45 11.61
CA ARG A 80 -8.23 -13.10 11.43
C ARG A 80 -7.75 -13.32 10.00
N LYS A 81 -8.12 -14.46 9.39
CA LYS A 81 -7.76 -14.75 7.99
C LYS A 81 -8.32 -13.72 7.01
N HIS A 82 -9.52 -13.19 7.26
CA HIS A 82 -10.09 -12.13 6.43
C HIS A 82 -9.43 -10.78 6.67
N GLN A 83 -9.09 -10.48 7.93
CA GLN A 83 -8.34 -9.29 8.32
C GLN A 83 -6.98 -9.24 7.62
N GLU A 84 -6.16 -10.29 7.76
CA GLU A 84 -4.80 -10.36 7.18
C GLU A 84 -4.80 -10.11 5.67
N LYS A 85 -5.75 -10.72 4.96
CA LYS A 85 -5.88 -10.55 3.51
C LYS A 85 -6.27 -9.12 3.14
N TYR A 86 -7.22 -8.54 3.88
CA TYR A 86 -7.66 -7.17 3.65
C TYR A 86 -6.54 -6.17 3.91
N GLU A 87 -5.83 -6.29 5.04
CA GLU A 87 -4.72 -5.42 5.41
C GLU A 87 -3.59 -5.50 4.39
N ALA A 88 -3.15 -6.71 4.02
CA ALA A 88 -2.11 -6.88 3.01
C ALA A 88 -2.47 -6.23 1.66
N ALA A 89 -3.72 -6.37 1.21
CA ALA A 89 -4.17 -5.74 -0.04
C ALA A 89 -4.28 -4.21 0.07
N ARG A 90 -4.77 -3.70 1.21
CA ARG A 90 -4.83 -2.26 1.49
C ARG A 90 -3.44 -1.65 1.47
N ASP A 91 -2.50 -2.28 2.17
CA ASP A 91 -1.12 -1.79 2.30
C ASP A 91 -0.40 -1.83 0.95
N ALA A 92 -0.66 -2.85 0.11
CA ALA A 92 -0.16 -2.89 -1.26
C ALA A 92 -0.72 -1.75 -2.12
N PHE A 93 -2.01 -1.41 -1.97
CA PHE A 93 -2.62 -0.29 -2.68
C PHE A 93 -2.07 1.08 -2.21
N GLU A 94 -1.82 1.23 -0.91
CA GLU A 94 -1.19 2.43 -0.35
C GLU A 94 0.27 2.56 -0.81
N ALA A 95 1.03 1.47 -0.86
CA ALA A 95 2.37 1.45 -1.41
C ALA A 95 2.40 1.87 -2.88
N LEU A 96 1.44 1.40 -3.69
CA LEU A 96 1.29 1.83 -5.08
C LEU A 96 0.96 3.33 -5.18
N THR A 97 0.03 3.83 -4.37
CA THR A 97 -0.33 5.25 -4.33
C THR A 97 0.88 6.13 -3.98
N THR A 98 1.65 5.71 -2.98
CA THR A 98 2.91 6.37 -2.60
C THR A 98 3.91 6.35 -3.75
N ALA A 99 4.03 5.23 -4.47
CA ALA A 99 4.92 5.14 -5.62
C ALA A 99 4.51 6.12 -6.74
N ILE A 100 3.21 6.32 -6.96
CA ILE A 100 2.68 7.32 -7.91
C ILE A 100 3.05 8.73 -7.44
N GLU A 101 2.73 9.09 -6.20
CA GLU A 101 2.98 10.42 -5.63
C GLU A 101 4.46 10.81 -5.62
N ARG A 102 5.35 9.84 -5.37
CA ARG A 102 6.80 10.03 -5.39
C ARG A 102 7.37 10.03 -6.82
N GLY A 103 6.57 9.70 -7.83
CA GLY A 103 6.99 9.56 -9.22
C GLY A 103 7.95 8.39 -9.44
N TYR A 104 7.81 7.33 -8.63
CA TYR A 104 8.48 6.05 -8.80
C TYR A 104 7.81 5.21 -9.88
N VAL A 105 6.59 5.52 -10.28
CA VAL A 105 5.96 4.92 -11.46
C VAL A 105 5.64 5.99 -12.49
N LYS A 106 5.78 5.63 -13.77
CA LYS A 106 5.31 6.45 -14.88
C LYS A 106 3.78 6.35 -14.95
N ALA A 107 3.11 7.49 -14.96
CA ALA A 107 1.70 7.55 -15.35
C ALA A 107 1.61 7.31 -16.87
N GLY A 108 0.89 6.27 -17.28
CA GLY A 108 0.46 6.12 -18.67
C GLY A 108 -0.84 6.89 -18.87
N GLY A 109 -0.90 7.69 -19.94
CA GLY A 109 -2.13 8.32 -20.43
C GLY A 109 -2.92 7.39 -21.34
#